data_AF-A0A183JZS4-F1
#
_entry.id   AF-A0A183JZS4-F1
#
_cell.length_a   1.000
_cell.length_b   1.000
_cell.length_c   1.000
_cell.angle_alpha   90.00
_cell.angle_beta   90.00
_cell.angle_gamma   90.00
#
_symmetry.space_group_name_H-M   'P 1'
#
loop_
_entity.id
_entity.type
_entity.pdbx_description
1 polymer ?
#
loop_
_entity_poly.entity_id
_entity_poly.type
_entity_poly.pdbx_seq_one_letter_code
_entity_poly.pdbx_strand_id
1 'polypeptide(L)'
;MSTEKIARPPSHVKVHGIRSTYGRWLSLALTGIDDLDDVTDCPRMPSFTNGGNAESDTFLFTSESVGEGHPESFVKSGLILVGGEISSNAVVDIQKTVRDVVKHIGYDDTHKGLDYKNCNVLTVIEQQSADIAKGVHEGRKIEDIGAGDQGLMFGYATDETEECMPLTVTLSHALNKRIATCRRNGILPWAGPDSKTQVTVEYLNDHGACRPLRVHTVVISTQHDEHVTLEKVRADLMEYVIKEVIPTNLLDEKTKYHLNPAGRFVIGGPQSDAGLTGRKIIVDTYGGWGAHGGGAFSGKDYSKVDRSAAYAARWVAKSLVKSGLCRRVLVQVTEMCYHGYSLLSGMFL
;
A
#
# COMPACT_ATOMS: atom_id res chain seq x y z
N MET A 1 -37.19 -7.18 42.44
CA MET A 1 -37.48 -6.07 41.51
C MET A 1 -36.31 -5.11 41.53
N SER A 2 -35.45 -5.16 40.52
CA SER A 2 -34.72 -4.01 39.97
C SER A 2 -33.79 -4.52 38.88
N THR A 3 -34.28 -4.49 37.65
CA THR A 3 -33.52 -4.64 36.41
C THR A 3 -32.77 -3.33 36.15
N GLU A 4 -31.45 -3.34 36.29
CA GLU A 4 -30.62 -2.24 35.80
C GLU A 4 -30.54 -2.28 34.29
N LYS A 5 -30.98 -1.18 33.67
CA LYS A 5 -30.98 -0.94 32.23
C LYS A 5 -29.54 -0.74 31.76
N ILE A 6 -29.03 -1.66 30.95
CA ILE A 6 -27.84 -1.43 30.13
C ILE A 6 -28.21 -0.40 29.06
N ALA A 7 -27.53 0.75 29.10
CA ALA A 7 -27.71 1.83 28.14
C ALA A 7 -27.28 1.38 26.74
N ARG A 8 -28.11 1.68 25.73
CA ARG A 8 -27.77 1.48 24.31
C ARG A 8 -26.65 2.46 23.89
N PRO A 9 -25.65 2.03 23.10
CA PRO A 9 -24.69 2.95 22.52
C PRO A 9 -25.36 3.87 21.47
N PRO A 10 -24.84 5.10 21.27
CA PRO A 10 -25.45 6.09 20.40
C PRO A 10 -25.41 5.69 18.91
N SER A 11 -26.49 6.02 18.19
CA SER A 11 -26.82 5.65 16.81
C SER A 11 -25.99 6.34 15.71
N HIS A 12 -24.84 6.91 16.02
CA HIS A 12 -24.01 7.63 15.06
C HIS A 12 -22.53 7.30 15.23
N VAL A 13 -22.13 6.14 14.72
CA VAL A 13 -20.71 5.86 14.42
C VAL A 13 -20.36 6.67 13.17
N LYS A 14 -19.51 7.70 13.31
CA LYS A 14 -18.88 8.34 12.16
C LYS A 14 -17.91 7.33 11.53
N VAL A 15 -18.29 6.76 10.40
CA VAL A 15 -17.47 5.81 9.64
C VAL A 15 -16.32 6.57 8.96
N HIS A 16 -15.14 6.59 9.59
CA HIS A 16 -13.89 7.03 8.96
C HIS A 16 -13.08 5.84 8.40
N GLY A 17 -13.29 4.62 8.91
CA GLY A 17 -12.49 3.43 8.57
C GLY A 17 -12.67 2.89 7.14
N ILE A 18 -13.90 2.85 6.61
CA ILE A 18 -14.19 2.32 5.26
C ILE A 18 -13.57 3.18 4.16
N ARG A 19 -13.38 4.49 4.41
CA ARG A 19 -12.67 5.39 3.47
C ARG A 19 -11.21 5.01 3.29
N SER A 20 -10.55 4.48 4.32
CA SER A 20 -9.12 4.14 4.28
C SER A 20 -8.83 2.89 3.46
N THR A 21 -9.65 1.84 3.59
CA THR A 21 -9.49 0.60 2.83
C THR A 21 -9.88 0.82 1.38
N TYR A 22 -11.11 1.26 1.08
CA TYR A 22 -11.54 1.50 -0.32
C TYR A 22 -10.71 2.53 -1.07
N GLY A 23 -10.16 3.51 -0.35
CA GLY A 23 -9.24 4.49 -0.89
C GLY A 23 -7.95 3.88 -1.42
N ARG A 24 -7.27 3.07 -0.60
CA ARG A 24 -5.99 2.49 -0.97
C ARG A 24 -6.13 1.54 -2.15
N TRP A 25 -7.23 0.77 -2.18
CA TRP A 25 -7.53 -0.21 -3.24
C TRP A 25 -7.57 0.43 -4.64
N LEU A 26 -8.35 1.51 -4.76
CA LEU A 26 -8.56 2.16 -6.04
C LEU A 26 -7.36 3.06 -6.40
N SER A 27 -6.63 3.61 -5.41
CA SER A 27 -5.35 4.28 -5.66
C SER A 27 -4.36 3.35 -6.34
N LEU A 28 -4.09 2.19 -5.75
CA LEU A 28 -3.16 1.20 -6.34
C LEU A 28 -3.62 0.71 -7.71
N ALA A 29 -4.92 0.51 -7.91
CA ALA A 29 -5.46 0.10 -9.21
C ALA A 29 -5.35 1.21 -10.29
N LEU A 30 -5.46 2.49 -9.90
CA LEU A 30 -5.48 3.64 -10.80
C LEU A 30 -4.09 4.22 -11.10
N THR A 31 -3.21 4.27 -10.09
CA THR A 31 -1.91 4.95 -10.18
C THR A 31 -0.73 3.99 -10.04
N GLY A 32 -0.97 2.76 -9.55
CA GLY A 32 0.10 1.82 -9.21
C GLY A 32 0.86 2.17 -7.93
N ILE A 33 0.44 3.19 -7.17
CA ILE A 33 1.03 3.63 -5.89
C ILE A 33 -0.08 3.84 -4.87
N ASP A 34 0.20 3.48 -3.61
CA ASP A 34 -0.63 3.88 -2.47
C ASP A 34 -0.24 5.30 -2.01
N ASP A 35 -0.92 6.31 -2.57
CA ASP A 35 -0.64 7.74 -2.35
C ASP A 35 -1.60 8.39 -1.33
N LEU A 36 -2.32 7.59 -0.55
CA LEU A 36 -3.13 8.06 0.57
C LEU A 36 -2.22 8.24 1.78
N ASP A 37 -1.91 9.49 2.09
CA ASP A 37 -1.23 9.87 3.34
C ASP A 37 -2.14 9.55 4.53
N ASP A 38 -2.04 8.32 5.02
CA ASP A 38 -2.33 7.96 6.40
C ASP A 38 -1.51 6.69 6.71
N VAL A 39 -0.80 6.65 7.84
CA VAL A 39 0.07 5.55 8.31
C VAL A 39 1.53 5.52 7.79
N THR A 40 2.31 6.55 8.11
CA THR A 40 3.78 6.38 8.36
C THR A 40 4.30 7.08 9.61
N ASP A 41 3.51 7.94 10.28
CA ASP A 41 3.87 8.42 11.61
C ASP A 41 3.58 7.34 12.67
N CYS A 42 4.57 6.49 12.89
CA CYS A 42 4.71 5.81 14.17
C CYS A 42 5.17 6.88 15.18
N PRO A 43 4.36 7.25 16.19
CA PRO A 43 4.82 8.23 17.17
C PRO A 43 6.08 7.68 17.87
N ARG A 44 7.10 8.53 18.03
CA ARG A 44 8.26 8.22 18.89
C ARG A 44 7.73 7.79 20.25
N MET A 45 8.11 6.61 20.72
CA MET A 45 7.78 6.18 22.08
C MET A 45 8.35 7.20 23.08
N PRO A 46 7.52 7.75 24.00
CA PRO A 46 8.04 8.62 25.04
C PRO A 46 8.91 7.80 26.01
N SER A 47 10.05 8.38 26.39
CA SER A 47 10.92 7.86 27.43
C SER A 47 10.18 7.79 28.77
N PHE A 48 10.21 6.63 29.43
CA PHE A 48 9.67 6.45 30.77
C PHE A 48 10.38 7.36 31.79
N THR A 49 9.64 8.30 32.38
CA THR A 49 9.98 8.89 33.68
C THR A 49 8.80 8.67 34.63
N ASN A 50 9.10 8.20 35.83
CA ASN A 50 8.12 7.89 36.87
C ASN A 50 7.48 9.17 37.43
N GLY A 51 6.15 9.24 37.41
CA GLY A 51 5.39 10.07 38.34
C GLY A 51 4.16 10.77 37.77
N GLY A 52 2.98 10.43 38.31
CA GLY A 52 1.86 11.37 38.45
C GLY A 52 0.72 11.24 37.43
N ASN A 53 -0.42 10.75 37.92
CA ASN A 53 -1.79 10.81 37.37
C ASN A 53 -1.98 11.54 36.03
N ALA A 54 -2.22 10.74 34.98
CA ALA A 54 -3.07 11.11 33.86
C ALA A 54 -3.93 9.88 33.56
N GLU A 55 -5.26 10.06 33.49
CA GLU A 55 -6.14 9.08 32.88
C GLU A 55 -5.62 8.81 31.46
N SER A 56 -4.98 7.65 31.29
CA SER A 56 -4.46 7.21 30.01
C SER A 56 -5.63 6.78 29.15
N ASP A 57 -6.21 7.72 28.40
CA ASP A 57 -7.06 7.39 27.27
C ASP A 57 -6.22 6.51 26.33
N THR A 58 -6.46 5.20 26.44
CA THR A 58 -5.78 4.20 25.64
C THR A 58 -6.59 4.06 24.37
N PHE A 59 -6.18 4.75 23.30
CA PHE A 59 -6.85 4.64 22.00
C PHE A 59 -6.15 3.57 21.16
N LEU A 60 -6.87 2.48 20.90
CA LEU A 60 -6.52 1.48 19.89
C LEU A 60 -6.89 2.02 18.51
N PHE A 61 -5.93 2.08 17.59
CA PHE A 61 -6.23 2.19 16.17
C PHE A 61 -6.84 0.85 15.70
N THR A 62 -8.12 0.85 15.36
CA THR A 62 -8.72 -0.23 14.57
C THR A 62 -9.34 0.39 13.31
N SER A 63 -8.72 0.16 12.16
CA SER A 63 -9.26 0.59 10.86
C SER A 63 -10.23 -0.45 10.30
N GLU A 64 -11.12 -1.03 11.10
CA GLU A 64 -12.01 -2.09 10.61
C GLU A 64 -13.34 -2.08 11.37
N SER A 65 -14.39 -1.56 10.72
CA SER A 65 -15.74 -2.06 11.02
C SER A 65 -15.75 -3.50 10.54
N VAL A 66 -15.86 -4.45 11.47
CA VAL A 66 -15.99 -5.90 11.23
C VAL A 66 -16.84 -6.14 9.98
N GLY A 67 -16.17 -6.47 8.89
CA GLY A 67 -16.74 -6.68 7.57
C GLY A 67 -15.80 -7.62 6.86
N GLU A 68 -16.30 -8.82 6.56
CA GLU A 68 -15.57 -9.78 5.76
C GLU A 68 -15.67 -9.37 4.30
N GLY A 69 -14.55 -9.40 3.58
CA GLY A 69 -14.64 -9.23 2.14
C GLY A 69 -13.33 -9.27 1.37
N HIS A 70 -13.50 -9.44 0.07
CA HIS A 70 -12.45 -9.37 -0.94
C HIS A 70 -12.92 -8.56 -2.17
N PRO A 71 -13.33 -7.28 -2.03
CA PRO A 71 -13.62 -6.46 -3.19
C PRO A 71 -12.38 -6.31 -4.08
N GLU A 72 -12.53 -6.77 -5.31
CA GLU A 72 -11.65 -6.52 -6.43
C GLU A 72 -12.13 -5.26 -7.19
N SER A 73 -11.17 -4.46 -7.65
CA SER A 73 -11.46 -3.33 -8.53
C SER A 73 -10.75 -3.50 -9.87
N PHE A 74 -11.52 -3.41 -10.96
CA PHE A 74 -11.04 -3.31 -12.34
C PHE A 74 -11.34 -1.92 -12.88
N VAL A 75 -10.38 -1.31 -13.57
CA VAL A 75 -10.55 0.02 -14.15
C VAL A 75 -10.11 0.06 -15.61
N LYS A 76 -10.92 0.68 -16.46
CA LYS A 76 -10.57 1.05 -17.84
C LYS A 76 -11.20 2.40 -18.20
N SER A 77 -10.97 2.87 -19.43
CA SER A 77 -11.49 4.12 -19.99
C SER A 77 -12.94 4.41 -19.58
N GLY A 78 -13.13 5.32 -18.62
CA GLY A 78 -14.45 5.74 -18.14
C GLY A 78 -15.23 4.69 -17.33
N LEU A 79 -14.64 3.55 -16.97
CA LEU A 79 -15.29 2.46 -16.23
C LEU A 79 -14.47 2.06 -15.01
N ILE A 80 -15.11 2.04 -13.85
CA ILE A 80 -14.64 1.39 -12.62
C ILE A 80 -15.63 0.29 -12.27
N LEU A 81 -15.18 -0.96 -12.23
CA LEU A 81 -15.94 -2.11 -11.77
C LEU A 81 -15.42 -2.51 -10.39
N VAL A 82 -16.31 -2.51 -9.40
CA VAL A 82 -16.05 -3.06 -8.06
C VAL A 82 -16.84 -4.35 -7.93
N GLY A 83 -16.19 -5.47 -7.68
CA GLY A 83 -16.88 -6.75 -7.50
C GLY A 83 -16.17 -7.68 -6.53
N GLY A 84 -16.83 -8.77 -6.16
CA GLY A 84 -16.35 -9.74 -5.17
C GLY A 84 -17.31 -9.89 -4.01
N GLU A 85 -16.83 -10.42 -2.89
CA GLU A 85 -17.70 -10.78 -1.76
C GLU A 85 -17.54 -9.82 -0.60
N ILE A 86 -18.65 -9.35 -0.03
CA ILE A 86 -18.69 -8.57 1.19
C ILE A 86 -19.85 -9.00 2.08
N SER A 87 -19.54 -9.40 3.29
CA SER A 87 -20.50 -9.62 4.38
C SER A 87 -20.26 -8.57 5.47
N SER A 88 -21.16 -7.60 5.59
CA SER A 88 -21.04 -6.54 6.61
C SER A 88 -22.40 -5.97 6.99
N ASN A 89 -22.50 -5.48 8.23
CA ASN A 89 -23.63 -4.68 8.72
C ASN A 89 -23.51 -3.19 8.34
N ALA A 90 -22.40 -2.79 7.70
CA ALA A 90 -22.17 -1.41 7.31
C ALA A 90 -23.05 -1.01 6.11
N VAL A 91 -23.61 0.20 6.16
CA VAL A 91 -24.25 0.84 5.01
C VAL A 91 -23.21 1.70 4.31
N VAL A 92 -22.78 1.27 3.12
CA VAL A 92 -21.70 1.91 2.36
C VAL A 92 -22.24 2.46 1.04
N ASP A 93 -22.04 3.75 0.81
CA ASP A 93 -22.23 4.35 -0.51
C ASP A 93 -20.98 4.10 -1.36
N ILE A 94 -21.01 3.01 -2.14
CA ILE A 94 -19.90 2.59 -2.99
C ILE A 94 -19.64 3.61 -4.09
N GLN A 95 -20.69 4.20 -4.67
CA GLN A 95 -20.56 5.23 -5.72
C GLN A 95 -19.78 6.43 -5.20
N LYS A 96 -20.21 6.99 -4.07
CA LYS A 96 -19.53 8.13 -3.44
C LYS A 96 -18.11 7.77 -3.02
N THR A 97 -17.90 6.59 -2.45
CA THR A 97 -16.59 6.14 -1.98
C THR A 97 -15.60 6.04 -3.14
N VAL A 98 -15.98 5.36 -4.23
CA VAL A 98 -15.14 5.26 -5.43
C VAL A 98 -14.81 6.65 -5.99
N ARG A 99 -15.81 7.52 -6.14
CA ARG A 99 -15.61 8.87 -6.71
C ARG A 99 -14.75 9.76 -5.83
N ASP A 100 -14.90 9.71 -4.51
CA ASP A 100 -14.07 10.46 -3.57
C ASP A 100 -12.59 10.07 -3.70
N VAL A 101 -12.32 8.79 -3.99
CA VAL A 101 -10.95 8.26 -4.14
C VAL A 101 -10.34 8.66 -5.47
N VAL A 102 -11.07 8.51 -6.58
CA VAL A 102 -10.65 9.01 -7.90
C VAL A 102 -10.34 10.51 -7.84
N LYS A 103 -11.17 11.27 -7.13
CA LYS A 103 -10.96 12.70 -6.88
C LYS A 103 -9.68 12.97 -6.08
N HIS A 104 -9.46 12.23 -4.99
CA HIS A 104 -8.25 12.39 -4.15
C HIS A 104 -6.96 12.13 -4.92
N ILE A 105 -6.97 11.12 -5.80
CA ILE A 105 -5.85 10.81 -6.68
C ILE A 105 -5.55 11.98 -7.63
N GLY A 106 -6.59 12.68 -8.09
CA GLY A 106 -6.50 13.86 -8.95
C GLY A 106 -6.98 13.63 -10.38
N TYR A 107 -7.77 12.57 -10.60
CA TYR A 107 -8.51 12.33 -11.83
C TYR A 107 -9.85 13.08 -11.79
N ASP A 108 -9.80 14.35 -12.18
CA ASP A 108 -10.90 15.31 -12.11
C ASP A 108 -11.30 15.89 -13.47
N ASP A 109 -10.72 15.37 -14.56
CA ASP A 109 -10.95 15.84 -15.91
C ASP A 109 -10.64 14.72 -16.92
N THR A 110 -11.47 14.59 -17.96
CA THR A 110 -11.31 13.53 -18.97
C THR A 110 -9.99 13.64 -19.73
N HIS A 111 -9.40 14.83 -19.86
CA HIS A 111 -8.08 15.03 -20.45
C HIS A 111 -6.96 14.35 -19.64
N LYS A 112 -7.18 14.10 -18.34
CA LYS A 112 -6.24 13.34 -17.50
C LYS A 112 -6.38 11.83 -17.65
N GLY A 113 -7.39 11.35 -18.39
CA GLY A 113 -7.64 9.92 -18.66
C GLY A 113 -8.75 9.29 -17.81
N LEU A 114 -9.25 10.00 -16.80
CA LEU A 114 -10.42 9.64 -16.01
C LEU A 114 -10.97 10.88 -15.29
N ASP A 115 -12.30 10.96 -15.13
CA ASP A 115 -12.96 12.01 -14.34
C ASP A 115 -13.93 11.40 -13.33
N TYR A 116 -13.68 11.64 -12.03
CA TYR A 116 -14.53 11.15 -10.95
C TYR A 116 -16.01 11.57 -11.07
N LYS A 117 -16.31 12.69 -11.76
CA LYS A 117 -17.68 13.18 -11.94
C LYS A 117 -18.45 12.36 -12.97
N ASN A 118 -17.77 11.94 -14.03
CA ASN A 118 -18.39 11.39 -15.24
C ASN A 118 -18.09 9.91 -15.48
N CYS A 119 -17.21 9.28 -14.69
CA CYS A 119 -16.93 7.86 -14.83
C CYS A 119 -18.14 6.98 -14.46
N ASN A 120 -18.29 5.87 -15.17
CA ASN A 120 -19.22 4.80 -14.82
C ASN A 120 -18.62 4.00 -13.67
N VAL A 121 -19.40 3.80 -12.61
CA VAL A 121 -19.04 2.91 -11.51
C VAL A 121 -20.05 1.78 -11.50
N LEU A 122 -19.61 0.56 -11.77
CA LEU A 122 -20.41 -0.65 -11.73
C LEU A 122 -20.06 -1.44 -10.48
N THR A 123 -21.07 -2.05 -9.87
CA THR A 123 -20.92 -2.82 -8.64
C THR A 123 -21.50 -4.22 -8.84
N VAL A 124 -20.70 -5.25 -8.62
CA VAL A 124 -21.07 -6.67 -8.72
C VAL A 124 -20.61 -7.36 -7.44
N ILE A 125 -21.28 -7.05 -6.34
CA ILE A 125 -20.90 -7.50 -4.99
C ILE A 125 -21.94 -8.48 -4.47
N GLU A 126 -21.48 -9.62 -3.98
CA GLU A 126 -22.28 -10.66 -3.36
C GLU A 126 -21.88 -10.88 -1.90
N GLN A 127 -22.64 -11.67 -1.15
CA GLN A 127 -22.24 -12.06 0.21
C GLN A 127 -21.13 -13.11 0.18
N GLN A 128 -20.32 -13.18 1.23
CA GLN A 128 -19.36 -14.27 1.38
C GLN A 128 -20.10 -15.62 1.44
N SER A 129 -19.53 -16.64 0.80
CA SER A 129 -20.05 -18.01 0.87
C SER A 129 -20.21 -18.47 2.32
N ALA A 130 -21.42 -18.95 2.65
CA ALA A 130 -21.73 -19.50 3.97
C ALA A 130 -20.85 -20.72 4.32
N ASP A 131 -20.37 -21.47 3.33
CA ASP A 131 -19.48 -22.62 3.56
C ASP A 131 -18.07 -22.15 3.99
N ILE A 132 -17.60 -21.04 3.42
CA ILE A 132 -16.33 -20.40 3.82
C ILE A 132 -16.48 -19.81 5.23
N ALA A 133 -17.58 -19.09 5.48
CA ALA A 133 -17.85 -18.47 6.78
C ALA A 133 -17.83 -19.50 7.93
N LYS A 134 -18.54 -20.64 7.73
CA LYS A 134 -18.53 -21.79 8.65
C LYS A 134 -17.14 -22.37 8.89
N GLY A 135 -16.34 -22.49 7.84
CA GLY A 135 -14.99 -23.00 7.92
C GLY A 135 -14.03 -22.07 8.67
N VAL A 136 -14.25 -20.75 8.60
CA VAL A 136 -13.29 -19.74 9.06
C VAL A 136 -13.61 -19.21 10.45
N HIS A 137 -14.82 -18.70 10.69
CA HIS A 137 -15.12 -17.90 11.88
C HIS A 137 -16.44 -18.23 12.59
N GLU A 138 -17.46 -18.78 11.91
CA GLU A 138 -18.74 -19.04 12.59
C GLU A 138 -18.58 -20.04 13.73
N GLY A 139 -19.11 -19.68 14.91
CA GLY A 139 -19.04 -20.51 16.11
C GLY A 139 -17.64 -20.62 16.73
N ARG A 140 -16.65 -19.85 16.24
CA ARG A 140 -15.28 -19.83 16.78
C ARG A 140 -15.03 -18.60 17.64
N LYS A 141 -14.09 -18.72 18.58
CA LYS A 141 -13.54 -17.56 19.30
C LYS A 141 -12.58 -16.83 18.37
N ILE A 142 -12.34 -15.56 18.64
CA ILE A 142 -11.43 -14.73 17.83
C ILE A 142 -10.01 -15.30 17.75
N GLU A 143 -9.56 -15.93 18.83
CA GLU A 143 -8.25 -16.59 18.96
C GLU A 143 -8.16 -17.88 18.11
N ASP A 144 -9.29 -18.49 17.77
CA ASP A 144 -9.41 -19.78 17.09
C ASP A 144 -9.92 -19.64 15.65
N ILE A 145 -10.02 -18.41 15.13
CA ILE A 145 -10.41 -18.15 13.73
C ILE A 145 -9.40 -18.86 12.82
N GLY A 146 -9.93 -19.66 11.88
CA GLY A 146 -9.11 -20.35 10.91
C GLY A 146 -8.59 -19.41 9.83
N ALA A 147 -7.50 -19.80 9.16
CA ALA A 147 -7.05 -19.09 7.97
C ALA A 147 -8.17 -19.02 6.91
N GLY A 148 -8.42 -17.81 6.39
CA GLY A 148 -9.46 -17.56 5.38
C GLY A 148 -9.20 -18.22 4.03
N ASP A 149 -7.94 -18.59 3.76
CA ASP A 149 -7.50 -19.35 2.59
C ASP A 149 -6.16 -20.05 2.89
N GLN A 150 -5.73 -20.96 2.02
CA GLN A 150 -4.39 -21.52 2.03
C GLN A 150 -3.42 -20.54 1.38
N GLY A 151 -2.16 -20.56 1.81
CA GLY A 151 -1.17 -19.68 1.21
C GLY A 151 0.20 -19.81 1.82
N LEU A 152 1.17 -19.18 1.16
CA LEU A 152 2.51 -19.00 1.67
C LEU A 152 2.83 -17.50 1.63
N MET A 153 3.38 -16.97 2.71
CA MET A 153 3.59 -15.55 2.91
C MET A 153 5.02 -15.31 3.36
N PHE A 154 5.58 -14.15 2.97
CA PHE A 154 6.96 -13.80 3.28
C PHE A 154 7.10 -12.47 4.01
N GLY A 155 7.95 -12.48 5.04
CA GLY A 155 8.50 -11.31 5.71
C GLY A 155 9.95 -11.12 5.32
N TYR A 156 10.35 -9.94 4.89
CA TYR A 156 11.76 -9.64 4.62
C TYR A 156 12.18 -8.39 5.40
N ALA A 157 13.41 -8.37 5.88
CA ALA A 157 14.05 -7.18 6.43
C ALA A 157 15.55 -7.17 6.13
N THR A 158 16.12 -5.96 6.07
CA THR A 158 17.53 -5.68 5.76
C THR A 158 17.96 -4.48 6.58
N ASP A 159 19.23 -4.38 6.97
CA ASP A 159 19.78 -3.28 7.76
C ASP A 159 20.29 -2.11 6.89
N GLU A 160 20.13 -2.19 5.56
CA GLU A 160 20.64 -1.19 4.62
C GLU A 160 19.97 0.19 4.72
N THR A 161 18.76 0.27 5.30
CA THR A 161 18.09 1.53 5.66
C THR A 161 17.53 1.48 7.08
N GLU A 162 17.24 2.66 7.64
CA GLU A 162 16.68 2.78 9.00
C GLU A 162 15.31 2.10 9.12
N GLU A 163 14.49 2.11 8.07
CA GLU A 163 13.15 1.51 8.05
C GLU A 163 13.20 -0.02 7.92
N CYS A 164 14.40 -0.56 7.77
CA CYS A 164 14.72 -1.95 7.46
C CYS A 164 14.13 -2.42 6.12
N MET A 165 14.19 -1.58 5.08
CA MET A 165 13.69 -1.86 3.72
C MET A 165 14.83 -1.81 2.70
N PRO A 166 14.73 -2.51 1.56
CA PRO A 166 15.70 -2.33 0.49
C PRO A 166 15.73 -0.88 -0.02
N LEU A 167 16.92 -0.30 -0.15
CA LEU A 167 17.09 1.09 -0.59
C LEU A 167 16.49 1.30 -1.98
N THR A 168 16.56 0.31 -2.88
CA THR A 168 15.98 0.39 -4.23
C THR A 168 14.49 0.71 -4.22
N VAL A 169 13.69 -0.05 -3.46
CA VAL A 169 12.23 0.15 -3.40
C VAL A 169 11.87 1.40 -2.60
N THR A 170 12.59 1.68 -1.53
CA THR A 170 12.41 2.89 -0.72
C THR A 170 12.60 4.16 -1.55
N LEU A 171 13.68 4.24 -2.34
CA LEU A 171 13.92 5.38 -3.22
C LEU A 171 12.88 5.47 -4.35
N SER A 172 12.52 4.34 -4.98
CA SER A 172 11.46 4.32 -6.00
C SER A 172 10.14 4.89 -5.47
N HIS A 173 9.71 4.46 -4.27
CA HIS A 173 8.47 4.95 -3.66
C HIS A 173 8.59 6.43 -3.30
N ALA A 174 9.71 6.85 -2.72
CA ALA A 174 9.94 8.25 -2.35
C ALA A 174 9.91 9.18 -3.57
N LEU A 175 10.44 8.76 -4.73
CA LEU A 175 10.36 9.52 -5.98
C LEU A 175 8.90 9.72 -6.43
N ASN A 176 8.08 8.66 -6.43
CA ASN A 176 6.66 8.76 -6.78
C ASN A 176 5.89 9.65 -5.81
N LYS A 177 6.10 9.46 -4.50
CA LYS A 177 5.49 10.30 -3.46
C LYS A 177 5.84 11.77 -3.68
N ARG A 178 7.11 12.06 -4.00
CA ARG A 178 7.55 13.43 -4.29
C ARG A 178 6.90 14.01 -5.54
N ILE A 179 6.76 13.25 -6.62
CA ILE A 179 6.01 13.67 -7.82
C ILE A 179 4.56 14.02 -7.44
N ALA A 180 3.89 13.16 -6.66
CA ALA A 180 2.52 13.40 -6.20
C ALA A 180 2.40 14.66 -5.34
N THR A 181 3.32 14.88 -4.39
CA THR A 181 3.39 16.11 -3.57
C THR A 181 3.59 17.35 -4.45
N CYS A 182 4.56 17.31 -5.37
CA CYS A 182 4.85 18.45 -6.23
C CYS A 182 3.68 18.79 -7.17
N ARG A 183 2.97 17.77 -7.67
CA ARG A 183 1.74 17.93 -8.46
C ARG A 183 0.64 18.62 -7.63
N ARG A 184 0.34 18.08 -6.44
CA ARG A 184 -0.73 18.58 -5.56
C ARG A 184 -0.46 20.00 -5.05
N ASN A 185 0.80 20.36 -4.84
CA ASN A 185 1.20 21.69 -4.35
C ASN A 185 1.52 22.68 -5.49
N GLY A 186 1.34 22.29 -6.75
CA GLY A 186 1.52 23.17 -7.91
C GLY A 186 2.98 23.48 -8.30
N ILE A 187 3.97 22.77 -7.73
CA ILE A 187 5.38 22.86 -8.13
C ILE A 187 5.57 22.26 -9.53
N LEU A 188 4.89 21.13 -9.79
CA LEU A 188 4.82 20.49 -11.09
C LEU A 188 3.38 20.54 -11.61
N PRO A 189 2.88 21.73 -12.03
CA PRO A 189 1.49 21.90 -12.40
C PRO A 189 1.11 21.11 -13.66
N TRP A 190 2.11 20.75 -14.47
CA TRP A 190 1.96 19.97 -15.68
C TRP A 190 1.81 18.47 -15.43
N ALA A 191 2.10 17.96 -14.22
CA ALA A 191 2.14 16.54 -13.95
C ALA A 191 0.74 15.93 -13.83
N GLY A 192 0.51 14.81 -14.52
CA GLY A 192 -0.67 13.96 -14.34
C GLY A 192 -0.53 13.00 -13.15
N PRO A 193 -1.61 12.28 -12.76
CA PRO A 193 -1.56 11.35 -11.63
C PRO A 193 -0.81 10.03 -11.91
N ASP A 194 -0.69 9.60 -13.17
CA ASP A 194 -0.02 8.34 -13.53
C ASP A 194 1.51 8.53 -13.58
N SER A 195 2.25 7.82 -12.72
CA SER A 195 3.70 7.88 -12.67
C SER A 195 4.33 6.53 -12.31
N LYS A 196 5.53 6.28 -12.83
CA LYS A 196 6.31 5.06 -12.62
C LYS A 196 7.77 5.43 -12.42
N THR A 197 8.38 4.87 -11.38
CA THR A 197 9.79 5.09 -11.05
C THR A 197 10.52 3.76 -10.88
N GLN A 198 11.78 3.72 -11.27
CA GLN A 198 12.66 2.58 -11.06
C GLN A 198 14.04 3.07 -10.67
N VAL A 199 14.60 2.49 -9.61
CA VAL A 199 15.95 2.80 -9.12
C VAL A 199 16.80 1.54 -9.14
N THR A 200 17.96 1.63 -9.79
CA THR A 200 18.99 0.60 -9.77
C THR A 200 20.13 1.07 -8.89
N VAL A 201 20.44 0.30 -7.85
CA VAL A 201 21.52 0.59 -6.90
C VAL A 201 22.64 -0.43 -7.09
N GLU A 202 23.88 0.04 -6.98
CA GLU A 202 25.08 -0.79 -6.93
C GLU A 202 25.37 -1.17 -5.47
N TYR A 203 25.58 -2.46 -5.23
CA TYR A 203 25.73 -3.02 -3.89
C TYR A 203 27.06 -3.75 -3.72
N LEU A 204 27.62 -3.68 -2.52
CA LEU A 204 28.64 -4.60 -2.04
C LEU A 204 27.96 -5.71 -1.23
N ASN A 205 28.32 -6.97 -1.53
CA ASN A 205 28.01 -8.10 -0.64
C ASN A 205 29.01 -8.10 0.52
N ASP A 206 28.50 -7.87 1.73
CA ASP A 206 29.25 -7.80 2.97
C ASP A 206 28.85 -8.99 3.85
N HIS A 207 29.45 -10.15 3.59
CA HIS A 207 29.19 -11.40 4.30
C HIS A 207 27.70 -11.79 4.37
N GLY A 208 26.98 -11.61 3.26
CA GLY A 208 25.54 -11.85 3.18
C GLY A 208 24.69 -10.62 3.48
N ALA A 209 25.24 -9.53 4.01
CA ALA A 209 24.57 -8.23 4.05
C ALA A 209 24.69 -7.48 2.71
N CYS A 210 23.71 -6.64 2.38
CA CYS A 210 23.75 -5.79 1.18
C CYS A 210 24.07 -4.36 1.61
N ARG A 211 25.26 -3.87 1.25
CA ARG A 211 25.65 -2.48 1.53
C ARG A 211 25.52 -1.63 0.26
N PRO A 212 24.60 -0.64 0.21
CA PRO A 212 24.49 0.28 -0.91
C PRO A 212 25.78 1.09 -1.09
N LEU A 213 26.24 1.22 -2.34
CA LEU A 213 27.40 2.05 -2.68
C LEU A 213 26.95 3.36 -3.35
N ARG A 214 26.12 3.24 -4.39
CA ARG A 214 25.65 4.37 -5.21
C ARG A 214 24.43 4.00 -6.04
N VAL A 215 23.68 5.00 -6.49
CA VAL A 215 22.61 4.83 -7.46
C VAL A 215 23.21 4.77 -8.86
N HIS A 216 23.03 3.62 -9.53
CA HIS A 216 23.50 3.42 -10.90
C HIS A 216 22.56 4.03 -11.93
N THR A 217 21.26 3.77 -11.83
CA THR A 217 20.27 4.27 -12.79
C THR A 217 19.01 4.72 -12.10
N VAL A 218 18.45 5.85 -12.55
CA VAL A 218 17.10 6.30 -12.20
C VAL A 218 16.25 6.38 -13.48
N VAL A 219 15.08 5.75 -13.47
CA VAL A 219 14.08 5.86 -14.53
C VAL A 219 12.83 6.50 -13.94
N ILE A 220 12.31 7.54 -14.58
CA ILE A 220 11.03 8.17 -14.25
C ILE A 220 10.23 8.31 -15.53
N SER A 221 9.01 7.79 -15.52
CA SER A 221 7.99 8.06 -16.52
C SER A 221 6.76 8.63 -15.81
N THR A 222 6.47 9.90 -16.04
CA THR A 222 5.29 10.57 -15.47
C THR A 222 4.41 11.09 -16.59
N GLN A 223 3.10 10.90 -16.43
CA GLN A 223 2.09 11.54 -17.27
C GLN A 223 2.26 13.06 -17.17
N HIS A 224 2.05 13.76 -18.27
CA HIS A 224 2.18 15.21 -18.32
C HIS A 224 1.16 15.84 -19.26
N ASP A 225 0.89 17.13 -19.09
CA ASP A 225 0.06 17.89 -20.03
C ASP A 225 0.69 17.97 -21.43
N GLU A 226 -0.09 18.38 -22.43
CA GLU A 226 0.38 18.46 -23.81
C GLU A 226 1.22 19.70 -24.14
N HIS A 227 1.28 20.68 -23.23
CA HIS A 227 1.88 21.98 -23.46
C HIS A 227 3.31 22.08 -22.90
N VAL A 228 3.66 21.26 -21.91
CA VAL A 228 5.00 21.21 -21.33
C VAL A 228 5.99 20.56 -22.30
N THR A 229 7.15 21.17 -22.45
CA THR A 229 8.23 20.59 -23.27
C THR A 229 8.93 19.47 -22.51
N LEU A 230 9.47 18.50 -23.25
CA LEU A 230 10.21 17.38 -22.66
C LEU A 230 11.45 17.87 -21.91
N GLU A 231 12.11 18.92 -22.38
CA GLU A 231 13.25 19.54 -21.73
C GLU A 231 12.86 20.08 -20.34
N LYS A 232 11.69 20.73 -20.22
CA LYS A 232 11.18 21.24 -18.95
C LYS A 232 10.82 20.09 -18.01
N VAL A 233 10.13 19.06 -18.50
CA VAL A 233 9.81 17.85 -17.71
C VAL A 233 11.08 17.24 -17.13
N ARG A 234 12.12 17.04 -17.95
CA ARG A 234 13.39 16.45 -17.52
C ARG A 234 14.13 17.31 -16.51
N ALA A 235 14.19 18.63 -16.73
CA ALA A 235 14.83 19.57 -15.81
C ALA A 235 14.11 19.59 -14.45
N ASP A 236 12.78 19.63 -14.48
CA ASP A 236 11.95 19.67 -13.28
C ASP A 236 12.01 18.38 -12.45
N LEU A 237 11.98 17.21 -13.11
CA LEU A 237 12.16 15.93 -12.43
C LEU A 237 13.54 15.81 -11.79
N MET A 238 14.58 16.34 -12.45
CA MET A 238 15.91 16.36 -11.86
C MET A 238 15.96 17.26 -10.62
N GLU A 239 15.47 18.49 -10.73
CA GLU A 239 15.60 19.51 -9.68
C GLU A 239 14.67 19.24 -8.50
N TYR A 240 13.37 19.05 -8.75
CA TYR A 240 12.35 19.02 -7.70
C TYR A 240 12.04 17.63 -7.19
N VAL A 241 12.51 16.56 -7.85
CA VAL A 241 12.21 15.18 -7.49
C VAL A 241 13.48 14.41 -7.13
N ILE A 242 14.42 14.26 -8.07
CA ILE A 242 15.59 13.39 -7.87
C ILE A 242 16.54 13.96 -6.80
N LYS A 243 16.95 15.23 -6.93
CA LYS A 243 17.88 15.85 -5.98
C LYS A 243 17.29 16.00 -4.58
N GLU A 244 15.97 16.09 -4.48
CA GLU A 244 15.24 16.21 -3.22
C GLU A 244 15.09 14.87 -2.50
N VAL A 245 15.01 13.77 -3.24
CA VAL A 245 14.76 12.43 -2.68
C VAL A 245 16.05 11.63 -2.49
N ILE A 246 16.97 11.69 -3.46
CA ILE A 246 18.18 10.85 -3.44
C ILE A 246 19.32 11.64 -2.81
N PRO A 247 19.89 11.16 -1.68
CA PRO A 247 21.06 11.78 -1.06
C PRO A 247 22.20 11.99 -2.04
N THR A 248 22.82 13.16 -2.00
CA THR A 248 23.90 13.55 -2.95
C THR A 248 25.10 12.62 -2.90
N ASN A 249 25.39 12.01 -1.74
CA ASN A 249 26.48 11.05 -1.58
C ASN A 249 26.22 9.70 -2.28
N LEU A 250 25.00 9.44 -2.77
CA LEU A 250 24.67 8.26 -3.58
C LEU A 250 24.62 8.57 -5.08
N LEU A 251 24.74 9.83 -5.47
CA LEU A 251 24.72 10.28 -6.86
C LEU A 251 26.13 10.65 -7.32
N ASP A 252 26.49 10.25 -8.53
CA ASP A 252 27.76 10.65 -9.13
C ASP A 252 27.62 10.95 -10.62
N GLU A 253 28.73 11.37 -11.23
CA GLU A 253 28.84 11.67 -12.66
C GLU A 253 28.57 10.46 -13.58
N LYS A 254 28.54 9.23 -13.03
CA LYS A 254 28.22 7.99 -13.76
C LYS A 254 26.77 7.56 -13.58
N THR A 255 25.99 8.23 -12.73
CA THR A 255 24.57 7.92 -12.56
C THR A 255 23.81 8.21 -13.85
N LYS A 256 23.05 7.22 -14.32
CA LYS A 256 22.26 7.30 -15.56
C LYS A 256 20.84 7.76 -15.25
N TYR A 257 20.34 8.72 -16.01
CA TYR A 257 18.99 9.27 -15.86
C TYR A 257 18.16 9.03 -17.12
N HIS A 258 17.08 8.27 -17.00
CA HIS A 258 16.08 8.06 -18.04
C HIS A 258 14.78 8.75 -17.64
N LEU A 259 14.67 10.04 -17.97
CA LEU A 259 13.55 10.89 -17.58
C LEU A 259 12.60 11.09 -18.76
N ASN A 260 11.38 10.58 -18.63
CA ASN A 260 10.39 10.38 -19.69
C ASN A 260 11.04 9.82 -20.98
N PRO A 261 11.61 8.60 -20.93
CA PRO A 261 12.34 8.03 -22.06
C PRO A 261 11.47 7.78 -23.29
N ALA A 262 10.16 7.59 -23.11
CA ALA A 262 9.18 7.49 -24.20
C ALA A 262 8.95 8.83 -24.94
N GLY A 263 9.48 9.93 -24.42
CA GLY A 263 9.24 11.28 -24.93
C GLY A 263 7.86 11.78 -24.50
N ARG A 264 6.81 11.39 -25.24
CA ARG A 264 5.44 11.86 -25.01
C ARG A 264 4.64 10.86 -24.17
N PHE A 265 4.13 11.31 -23.02
CA PHE A 265 3.23 10.55 -22.15
C PHE A 265 2.06 11.44 -21.69
N VAL A 266 1.20 11.83 -22.62
CA VAL A 266 0.02 12.68 -22.34
C VAL A 266 -1.20 11.86 -21.96
N ILE A 267 -1.48 10.82 -22.74
CA ILE A 267 -2.58 9.88 -22.48
C ILE A 267 -2.10 8.87 -21.46
N GLY A 268 -2.66 8.93 -20.25
CA GLY A 268 -2.28 8.10 -19.11
C GLY A 268 -3.47 7.52 -18.35
N GLY A 269 -3.18 6.83 -17.25
CA GLY A 269 -4.20 6.25 -16.38
C GLY A 269 -5.04 5.17 -17.07
N PRO A 270 -6.30 5.00 -16.64
CA PRO A 270 -7.17 3.94 -17.17
C PRO A 270 -7.46 4.02 -18.67
N GLN A 271 -7.32 5.20 -19.26
CA GLN A 271 -7.50 5.38 -20.70
C GLN A 271 -6.44 4.60 -21.48
N SER A 272 -5.18 4.66 -21.06
CA SER A 272 -4.06 3.98 -21.72
C SER A 272 -3.91 2.52 -21.28
N ASP A 273 -4.09 2.23 -19.99
CA ASP A 273 -3.77 0.91 -19.42
C ASP A 273 -4.91 0.40 -18.53
N ALA A 274 -5.15 -0.91 -18.48
CA ALA A 274 -6.19 -1.47 -17.62
C ALA A 274 -5.65 -1.65 -16.20
N GLY A 275 -6.37 -1.12 -15.21
CA GLY A 275 -6.07 -1.29 -13.78
C GLY A 275 -6.77 -2.51 -13.21
N LEU A 276 -6.07 -3.26 -12.36
CA LEU A 276 -6.69 -4.33 -11.55
C LEU A 276 -6.01 -4.38 -10.18
N THR A 277 -6.82 -4.61 -9.15
CA THR A 277 -6.37 -4.85 -7.78
C THR A 277 -5.39 -6.04 -7.75
N GLY A 278 -4.37 -5.97 -6.89
CA GLY A 278 -3.38 -7.04 -6.76
C GLY A 278 -2.39 -7.19 -7.94
N ARG A 279 -2.30 -6.22 -8.86
CA ARG A 279 -1.30 -6.25 -9.97
C ARG A 279 0.01 -5.52 -9.68
N LYS A 280 0.25 -5.19 -8.41
CA LYS A 280 1.43 -4.46 -7.93
C LYS A 280 2.07 -5.10 -6.69
N ILE A 281 1.86 -6.40 -6.48
CA ILE A 281 2.32 -7.13 -5.28
C ILE A 281 3.82 -7.01 -4.95
N ILE A 282 4.69 -6.85 -5.96
CA ILE A 282 6.13 -6.65 -5.73
C ILE A 282 6.45 -5.20 -5.36
N VAL A 283 5.67 -4.24 -5.85
CA VAL A 283 5.73 -2.83 -5.44
C VAL A 283 5.21 -2.70 -4.00
N ASP A 284 4.12 -3.37 -3.67
CA ASP A 284 3.52 -3.38 -2.33
C ASP A 284 4.43 -4.00 -1.25
N THR A 285 5.45 -4.76 -1.66
CA THR A 285 6.35 -5.49 -0.75
C THR A 285 7.78 -4.98 -0.81
N TYR A 286 8.70 -5.77 -1.35
CA TYR A 286 10.14 -5.60 -1.17
C TYR A 286 10.87 -5.28 -2.48
N GLY A 287 10.14 -4.91 -3.54
CA GLY A 287 10.73 -4.48 -4.82
C GLY A 287 11.63 -5.53 -5.48
N GLY A 288 11.30 -6.82 -5.30
CA GLY A 288 12.03 -7.96 -5.86
C GLY A 288 13.03 -8.60 -4.89
N TRP A 289 13.27 -7.99 -3.73
CA TRP A 289 14.09 -8.58 -2.67
C TRP A 289 13.30 -9.57 -1.83
N GLY A 290 14.00 -10.48 -1.14
CA GLY A 290 13.38 -11.53 -0.35
C GLY A 290 12.61 -12.51 -1.24
N ALA A 291 11.31 -12.65 -0.99
CA ALA A 291 10.41 -13.47 -1.79
C ALA A 291 8.97 -12.95 -1.67
N HIS A 292 8.06 -13.51 -2.48
CA HIS A 292 6.65 -13.16 -2.47
C HIS A 292 5.76 -14.40 -2.58
N GLY A 293 4.63 -14.38 -1.86
CA GLY A 293 3.70 -15.49 -1.72
C GLY A 293 2.74 -15.72 -2.89
N GLY A 294 2.45 -14.63 -3.60
CA GLY A 294 1.49 -14.57 -4.70
C GLY A 294 0.19 -13.87 -4.31
N GLY A 295 -0.18 -13.91 -3.04
CA GLY A 295 -1.35 -13.24 -2.49
C GLY A 295 -1.30 -11.71 -2.57
N ALA A 296 -2.35 -11.10 -3.11
CA ALA A 296 -2.55 -9.65 -3.03
C ALA A 296 -3.03 -9.24 -1.63
N PHE A 297 -2.67 -8.03 -1.21
CA PHE A 297 -3.12 -7.48 0.08
C PHE A 297 -4.41 -6.68 -0.05
N SER A 298 -4.53 -5.95 -1.17
CA SER A 298 -5.59 -4.98 -1.32
C SER A 298 -6.96 -5.63 -1.48
N GLY A 299 -7.98 -5.06 -0.85
CA GLY A 299 -9.34 -5.57 -0.83
C GLY A 299 -9.62 -6.55 0.30
N LYS A 300 -8.63 -7.00 1.06
CA LYS A 300 -8.79 -8.15 1.99
C LYS A 300 -8.83 -7.76 3.47
N ASP A 301 -9.78 -8.31 4.23
CA ASP A 301 -9.83 -8.18 5.69
C ASP A 301 -8.80 -9.06 6.42
N TYR A 302 -8.65 -8.90 7.73
CA TYR A 302 -7.61 -9.56 8.53
C TYR A 302 -7.65 -11.10 8.53
N SER A 303 -8.80 -11.73 8.27
CA SER A 303 -8.89 -13.20 8.19
C SER A 303 -8.15 -13.77 6.97
N LYS A 304 -7.80 -12.91 6.01
CA LYS A 304 -7.13 -13.30 4.76
C LYS A 304 -5.64 -13.25 4.98
N VAL A 305 -5.10 -14.44 5.18
CA VAL A 305 -3.72 -14.66 5.62
C VAL A 305 -2.69 -14.13 4.63
N ASP A 306 -3.03 -14.01 3.34
CA ASP A 306 -2.23 -13.28 2.34
C ASP A 306 -1.77 -11.91 2.86
N ARG A 307 -2.65 -11.19 3.55
CA ARG A 307 -2.37 -9.85 4.09
C ARG A 307 -1.86 -9.94 5.53
N SER A 308 -2.63 -10.56 6.42
CA SER A 308 -2.34 -10.53 7.86
C SER A 308 -1.06 -11.29 8.21
N ALA A 309 -0.85 -12.48 7.65
CA ALA A 309 0.36 -13.25 7.91
C ALA A 309 1.59 -12.65 7.20
N ALA A 310 1.44 -12.02 6.03
CA ALA A 310 2.54 -11.27 5.41
C ALA A 310 2.97 -10.08 6.28
N TYR A 311 2.01 -9.34 6.87
CA TYR A 311 2.30 -8.25 7.79
C TYR A 311 2.96 -8.76 9.09
N ALA A 312 2.47 -9.86 9.64
CA ALA A 312 3.08 -10.50 10.81
C ALA A 312 4.51 -11.00 10.51
N ALA A 313 4.73 -11.64 9.36
CA ALA A 313 6.06 -12.09 8.94
C ALA A 313 7.02 -10.90 8.75
N ARG A 314 6.55 -9.78 8.19
CA ARG A 314 7.31 -8.53 8.11
C ARG A 314 7.67 -8.01 9.50
N TRP A 315 6.74 -8.03 10.45
CA TRP A 315 6.99 -7.61 11.82
C TRP A 315 8.05 -8.47 12.50
N VAL A 316 7.98 -9.79 12.35
CA VAL A 316 9.01 -10.73 12.84
C VAL A 316 10.36 -10.41 12.22
N ALA A 317 10.44 -10.34 10.88
CA ALA A 317 11.69 -10.05 10.16
C ALA A 317 12.33 -8.72 10.61
N LYS A 318 11.53 -7.66 10.71
CA LYS A 318 12.01 -6.33 11.15
C LYS A 318 12.48 -6.36 12.61
N SER A 319 11.80 -7.10 13.48
CA SER A 319 12.19 -7.23 14.90
C SER A 319 13.53 -7.95 15.06
N LEU A 320 13.77 -9.00 14.27
CA LEU A 320 15.06 -9.71 14.25
C LEU A 320 16.21 -8.80 13.80
N VAL A 321 16.01 -8.00 12.75
CA VAL A 321 17.03 -7.04 12.30
C VAL A 321 17.24 -5.91 13.31
N LYS A 322 16.17 -5.30 13.84
CA LYS A 322 16.26 -4.20 14.80
C LYS A 322 16.84 -4.62 16.17
N SER A 323 16.72 -5.88 16.54
CA SER A 323 17.36 -6.43 17.75
C SER A 323 18.84 -6.78 17.56
N GLY A 324 19.38 -6.64 16.33
CA GLY A 324 20.78 -6.94 16.02
C GLY A 324 21.10 -8.43 15.93
N LEU A 325 20.09 -9.30 15.89
CA LEU A 325 20.29 -10.75 15.76
C LEU A 325 20.75 -11.16 14.36
N CYS A 326 20.38 -10.38 13.35
CA CYS A 326 20.79 -10.57 11.97
C CYS A 326 20.80 -9.23 11.22
N ARG A 327 21.53 -9.17 10.11
CA ARG A 327 21.57 -7.98 9.25
C ARG A 327 20.52 -8.03 8.15
N ARG A 328 20.17 -9.22 7.70
CA ARG A 328 19.11 -9.51 6.72
C ARG A 328 18.41 -10.80 7.14
N VAL A 329 17.12 -10.90 6.82
CA VAL A 329 16.35 -12.13 7.09
C VAL A 329 15.15 -12.23 6.17
N LEU A 330 14.85 -13.46 5.76
CA LEU A 330 13.61 -13.86 5.09
C LEU A 330 12.87 -14.87 5.97
N VAL A 331 11.62 -14.54 6.30
CA VAL A 331 10.70 -15.38 7.08
C VAL A 331 9.62 -15.89 6.15
N GLN A 332 9.34 -17.18 6.16
CA GLN A 332 8.24 -17.79 5.43
C GLN A 332 7.24 -18.43 6.40
N VAL A 333 5.96 -18.11 6.21
CA VAL A 333 4.85 -18.73 6.93
C VAL A 333 3.93 -19.38 5.90
N THR A 334 3.39 -20.55 6.22
CA THR A 334 2.39 -21.23 5.41
C THR A 334 1.14 -21.50 6.22
N GLU A 335 -0.01 -21.32 5.58
CA GLU A 335 -1.32 -21.54 6.16
C GLU A 335 -2.12 -22.52 5.31
N MET A 336 -2.98 -23.28 5.99
CA MET A 336 -3.96 -24.16 5.35
C MET A 336 -5.36 -23.67 5.70
N CYS A 337 -6.29 -23.68 4.73
CA CYS A 337 -7.66 -23.22 4.93
C CYS A 337 -8.27 -23.80 6.22
N TYR A 338 -8.99 -22.95 6.97
CA TYR A 338 -9.84 -23.34 8.11
C TYR A 338 -9.09 -23.81 9.37
N HIS A 339 -7.76 -23.86 9.34
CA HIS A 339 -6.94 -24.21 10.49
C HIS A 339 -6.47 -22.95 11.24
N GLY A 340 -6.51 -22.98 12.57
CA GLY A 340 -6.13 -21.83 13.42
C GLY A 340 -4.64 -21.75 13.76
N TYR A 341 -3.84 -22.72 13.30
CA TYR A 341 -2.40 -22.77 13.58
C TYR A 341 -1.59 -22.52 12.30
N SER A 342 -0.77 -21.47 12.36
CA SER A 342 0.27 -21.17 11.38
C SER A 342 1.43 -22.14 11.48
N LEU A 343 1.93 -22.61 10.34
CA LEU A 343 3.20 -23.33 10.28
C LEU A 343 4.30 -22.37 9.84
N LEU A 344 5.26 -22.08 10.72
CA LEU A 344 6.52 -21.46 10.31
C LEU A 344 7.26 -22.47 9.42
N SER A 345 7.25 -22.21 8.11
CA SER A 345 7.78 -23.16 7.13
C SER A 345 9.26 -22.95 6.84
N GLY A 346 9.80 -21.76 7.12
CA GLY A 346 11.22 -21.48 6.96
C GLY A 346 11.65 -20.12 7.50
N MET A 347 12.89 -20.04 7.98
CA MET A 347 13.56 -18.78 8.31
C MET A 347 14.99 -18.84 7.78
N PHE A 348 15.35 -17.86 6.95
CA PHE A 348 16.63 -17.79 6.27
C PHE A 348 17.34 -16.51 6.70
N LEU A 349 18.48 -16.67 7.36
CA LEU A 349 19.36 -15.61 7.84
C LEU A 349 20.48 -15.36 6.82
#